data_AF-A0A653E4C2-F1
#
_entry.id   AF-A0A653E4C2-F1
#
_cell.length_a   1.000
_cell.length_b   1.000
_cell.length_c   1.000
_cell.angle_alpha   90.00
_cell.angle_beta   90.00
_cell.angle_gamma   90.00
#
_symmetry.space_group_name_H-M   'P 1'
#
loop_
_entity.id
_entity.type
_entity.pdbx_description
1 polymer ?
#
loop_
_entity_poly.entity_id
_entity_poly.type
_entity_poly.pdbx_seq_one_letter_code
_entity_poly.pdbx_strand_id
1 'polypeptide(L)'
;MALSNLELTRMSECLRNHWQRANPRFATGNDPRSSDNMLLLLLYGSLHKAAGYGWQNAGRTLIDKTYLRILTQCTQLDMQGLSADELAARLDGFIRREIAPRWATLSQSAAEKGPELAQQLIVSASDALFDGSDECRATSQILFYLCPRLPILPNHPQPVAQADLLRELPIFARPQSFAGDAQQQVLIRQLIESSDWWPRRVLSAWHLHAQTAPMPA
;
A
#
# COMPACT_ATOMS: atom_id res chain seq x y z
N MET A 1 23.11 1.39 9.62
CA MET A 1 22.94 0.03 10.19
C MET A 1 22.87 -0.96 9.04
N ALA A 2 23.66 -2.03 9.07
CA ALA A 2 23.56 -3.09 8.08
C ALA A 2 22.25 -3.88 8.26
N LEU A 3 21.66 -4.35 7.16
CA LEU A 3 20.45 -5.18 7.18
C LEU A 3 20.76 -6.51 7.88
N SER A 4 20.21 -6.74 9.08
CA SER A 4 20.31 -8.03 9.75
C SER A 4 19.26 -9.00 9.19
N ASN A 5 19.72 -10.05 8.50
CA ASN A 5 18.82 -11.08 7.94
C ASN A 5 17.92 -11.71 9.01
N LEU A 6 18.43 -11.86 10.25
CA LEU A 6 17.65 -12.38 11.37
C LEU A 6 16.51 -11.43 11.76
N GLU A 7 16.78 -10.13 11.83
CA GLU A 7 15.77 -9.13 12.17
C GLU A 7 14.70 -9.01 11.08
N LEU A 8 15.13 -8.98 9.81
CA LEU A 8 14.21 -8.97 8.67
C LEU A 8 13.31 -10.20 8.64
N THR A 9 13.85 -11.38 8.96
CA THR A 9 13.07 -12.62 9.03
C THR A 9 12.02 -12.55 10.15
N ARG A 10 12.41 -12.13 11.36
CA ARG A 10 11.48 -11.93 12.50
C ARG A 10 10.41 -10.89 12.18
N MET A 11 10.79 -9.80 11.50
CA MET A 11 9.86 -8.76 11.06
C MET A 11 8.83 -9.34 10.08
N SER A 12 9.28 -10.11 9.08
CA SER A 12 8.39 -10.80 8.14
C SER A 12 7.43 -11.74 8.87
N GLU A 13 7.88 -12.49 9.87
CA GLU A 13 7.00 -13.36 10.65
C GLU A 13 5.91 -12.59 11.40
N CYS A 14 6.27 -11.48 12.05
CA CYS A 14 5.32 -10.59 12.72
C CYS A 14 4.29 -10.03 11.72
N LEU A 15 4.74 -9.57 10.56
CA LEU A 15 3.88 -9.03 9.51
C LEU A 15 2.92 -10.07 8.95
N ARG A 16 3.28 -11.36 8.89
CA ARG A 16 2.33 -12.42 8.48
C ARG A 16 1.15 -12.54 9.45
N ASN A 17 1.32 -12.19 10.73
CA ASN A 17 0.20 -12.12 11.66
C ASN A 17 -0.72 -10.93 11.32
N HIS A 18 -0.16 -9.75 11.04
CA HIS A 18 -0.93 -8.57 10.60
C HIS A 18 -1.62 -8.77 9.25
N TRP A 19 -1.05 -9.62 8.39
CA TRP A 19 -1.66 -10.02 7.13
C TRP A 19 -3.01 -10.71 7.31
N GLN A 20 -3.18 -11.52 8.36
CA GLN A 20 -4.36 -12.37 8.53
C GLN A 20 -5.29 -11.92 9.65
N ARG A 21 -4.79 -11.12 10.59
CA ARG A 21 -5.54 -10.70 11.79
C ARG A 21 -5.95 -9.25 11.69
N ALA A 22 -7.09 -8.93 12.28
CA ALA A 22 -7.51 -7.55 12.49
C ALA A 22 -6.40 -6.76 13.20
N ASN A 23 -6.20 -5.52 12.76
CA ASN A 23 -5.23 -4.62 13.36
C ASN A 23 -5.77 -4.13 14.71
N PRO A 24 -5.01 -4.31 15.81
CA PRO A 24 -5.47 -3.92 17.15
C PRO A 24 -5.68 -2.41 17.32
N ARG A 25 -5.15 -1.58 16.41
CA ARG A 25 -5.28 -0.11 16.45
C ARG A 25 -6.60 0.40 15.85
N PHE A 26 -7.36 -0.45 15.16
CA PHE A 26 -8.61 -0.04 14.52
C PHE A 26 -9.83 -0.48 15.33
N ALA A 27 -10.69 0.47 15.68
CA ALA A 27 -11.90 0.24 16.48
C ALA A 27 -11.61 -0.57 17.76
N THR A 28 -12.22 -1.75 17.92
CA THR A 28 -12.01 -2.66 19.07
C THR A 28 -10.92 -3.71 18.81
N GLY A 29 -10.19 -3.60 17.70
CA GLY A 29 -9.14 -4.55 17.30
C GLY A 29 -9.64 -5.84 16.66
N ASN A 30 -10.94 -5.95 16.37
CA ASN A 30 -11.58 -7.16 15.85
C ASN A 30 -12.18 -7.01 14.45
N ASP A 31 -12.11 -5.82 13.83
CA ASP A 31 -12.64 -5.63 12.49
C ASP A 31 -11.72 -6.30 11.45
N PRO A 32 -12.16 -7.36 10.75
CA PRO A 32 -11.30 -8.09 9.81
C PRO A 32 -10.84 -7.21 8.63
N ARG A 33 -11.54 -6.10 8.35
CA ARG A 33 -11.19 -5.11 7.32
C ARG A 33 -9.88 -4.38 7.57
N SER A 34 -9.39 -4.44 8.80
CA SER A 34 -8.16 -3.77 9.22
C SER A 34 -6.89 -4.62 9.04
N SER A 35 -7.01 -5.88 8.63
CA SER A 35 -5.85 -6.71 8.25
C SER A 35 -5.20 -6.21 6.95
N ASP A 36 -3.89 -6.44 6.77
CA ASP A 36 -3.18 -5.96 5.58
C ASP A 36 -3.75 -6.59 4.28
N ASN A 37 -4.20 -7.85 4.32
CA ASN A 37 -4.77 -8.51 3.15
C ASN A 37 -6.13 -7.94 2.75
N MET A 38 -6.95 -7.55 3.72
CA MET A 38 -8.26 -6.98 3.47
C MET A 38 -8.13 -5.50 3.08
N LEU A 39 -7.20 -4.74 3.65
CA LEU A 39 -6.86 -3.39 3.17
C LEU A 39 -6.44 -3.41 1.69
N LEU A 40 -5.60 -4.37 1.30
CA LEU A 40 -5.19 -4.53 -0.09
C LEU A 40 -6.39 -4.88 -0.99
N LEU A 41 -7.31 -5.72 -0.52
CA LEU A 41 -8.54 -6.02 -1.26
C LEU A 41 -9.48 -4.81 -1.37
N LEU A 42 -9.66 -4.04 -0.29
CA LEU A 42 -10.51 -2.85 -0.26
C LEU A 42 -9.99 -1.73 -1.18
N LEU A 43 -8.67 -1.63 -1.33
CA LEU A 43 -8.03 -0.60 -2.15
C LEU A 43 -7.79 -1.09 -3.58
N TYR A 44 -6.82 -2.01 -3.77
CA TYR A 44 -6.50 -2.54 -5.09
C TYR A 44 -7.65 -3.34 -5.71
N GLY A 45 -8.34 -4.18 -4.93
CA GLY A 45 -9.47 -4.98 -5.44
C GLY A 45 -10.64 -4.10 -5.92
N SER A 46 -10.89 -2.98 -5.26
CA SER A 46 -11.89 -2.00 -5.72
C SER A 46 -11.51 -1.38 -7.07
N LEU A 47 -10.24 -1.02 -7.28
CA LEU A 47 -9.77 -0.53 -8.57
C LEU A 47 -9.84 -1.61 -9.67
N HIS A 48 -9.42 -2.83 -9.34
CA HIS A 48 -9.48 -3.97 -10.26
C HIS A 48 -10.91 -4.25 -10.70
N LYS A 49 -11.87 -4.24 -9.76
CA LYS A 49 -13.29 -4.35 -10.05
C LYS A 49 -13.76 -3.21 -10.94
N ALA A 50 -13.45 -1.97 -10.57
CA ALA A 50 -13.86 -0.79 -11.33
C ALA A 50 -13.36 -0.81 -12.78
N ALA A 51 -12.10 -1.22 -13.00
CA ALA A 51 -11.55 -1.39 -14.34
C ALA A 51 -12.35 -2.38 -15.18
N GLY A 52 -12.82 -3.49 -14.59
CA GLY A 52 -13.68 -4.47 -15.25
C GLY A 52 -15.08 -3.95 -15.60
N TYR A 53 -15.52 -2.85 -14.99
CA TYR A 53 -16.81 -2.19 -15.25
C TYR A 53 -16.64 -0.78 -15.85
N GLY A 54 -15.52 -0.51 -16.53
CA GLY A 54 -15.31 0.76 -17.23
C GLY A 54 -15.27 1.99 -16.31
N TRP A 55 -14.75 1.83 -15.08
CA TRP A 55 -14.60 2.88 -14.06
C TRP A 55 -15.91 3.52 -13.58
N GLN A 56 -17.03 2.83 -13.81
CA GLN A 56 -18.34 3.22 -13.31
C GLN A 56 -18.53 2.74 -11.87
N ASN A 57 -19.12 3.59 -11.03
CA ASN A 57 -19.40 3.25 -9.63
C ASN A 57 -20.66 3.95 -9.09
N ALA A 58 -21.72 4.03 -9.90
CA ALA A 58 -23.04 4.54 -9.49
C ALA A 58 -23.01 5.87 -8.70
N GLY A 59 -22.12 6.79 -9.08
CA GLY A 59 -21.96 8.09 -8.42
C GLY A 59 -21.24 8.07 -7.06
N ARG A 60 -20.71 6.93 -6.63
CA ARG A 60 -19.92 6.79 -5.40
C ARG A 60 -18.43 6.86 -5.68
N THR A 61 -17.65 7.26 -4.68
CA THR A 61 -16.20 7.19 -4.75
C THR A 61 -15.74 5.74 -4.85
N LEU A 62 -14.72 5.49 -5.67
CA LEU A 62 -14.15 4.15 -5.86
C LEU A 62 -13.53 3.61 -4.57
N ILE A 63 -12.90 4.51 -3.81
CA ILE A 63 -12.39 4.26 -2.47
C ILE A 63 -13.22 5.09 -1.50
N ASP A 64 -13.92 4.41 -0.60
CA ASP A 64 -14.80 5.06 0.38
C ASP A 64 -14.01 5.56 1.60
N LYS A 65 -14.56 6.58 2.27
CA LYS A 65 -14.02 7.15 3.51
C LYS A 65 -13.80 6.12 4.61
N THR A 66 -14.65 5.08 4.67
CA THR A 66 -14.47 3.98 5.62
C THR A 66 -13.13 3.27 5.38
N TYR A 67 -12.76 3.03 4.12
CA TYR A 67 -11.52 2.34 3.80
C TYR A 67 -10.31 3.21 4.15
N LEU A 68 -10.40 4.51 3.85
CA LEU A 68 -9.37 5.47 4.23
C LEU A 68 -9.23 5.58 5.76
N ARG A 69 -10.33 5.62 6.52
CA ARG A 69 -10.27 5.61 7.99
C ARG A 69 -9.58 4.37 8.54
N ILE A 70 -9.86 3.20 7.97
CA ILE A 70 -9.19 1.95 8.37
C ILE A 70 -7.70 2.07 8.07
N LEU A 71 -7.34 2.42 6.83
CA LEU A 71 -5.94 2.59 6.42
C LEU A 71 -5.21 3.57 7.36
N THR A 72 -5.77 4.76 7.54
CA THR A 72 -5.19 5.83 8.36
C THR A 72 -4.91 5.39 9.78
N GLN A 73 -5.86 4.74 10.45
CA GLN A 73 -5.66 4.26 11.83
C GLN A 73 -4.68 3.09 11.89
N CYS A 74 -4.72 2.17 10.93
CA CYS A 74 -3.83 1.01 10.90
C CYS A 74 -2.37 1.39 10.66
N THR A 75 -2.13 2.40 9.81
CA THR A 75 -0.79 2.82 9.39
C THR A 75 -0.32 4.10 10.05
N GLN A 76 -1.14 4.73 10.90
CA GLN A 76 -0.87 6.06 11.48
C GLN A 76 -0.56 7.11 10.41
N LEU A 77 -1.29 7.07 9.29
CA LEU A 77 -1.14 8.04 8.22
C LEU A 77 -1.56 9.42 8.75
N ASP A 78 -0.75 10.46 8.49
CA ASP A 78 -1.17 11.84 8.74
C ASP A 78 -2.05 12.33 7.58
N MET A 79 -3.26 12.77 7.90
CA MET A 79 -4.20 13.32 6.92
C MET A 79 -4.00 14.82 6.71
N GLN A 80 -3.04 15.46 7.38
CA GLN A 80 -2.68 16.88 7.24
C GLN A 80 -3.88 17.81 7.41
N GLY A 81 -4.73 17.50 8.40
CA GLY A 81 -5.94 18.27 8.70
C GLY A 81 -7.14 17.94 7.82
N LEU A 82 -7.01 17.10 6.79
CA LEU A 82 -8.14 16.67 5.95
C LEU A 82 -9.03 15.67 6.68
N SER A 83 -10.33 15.77 6.45
CA SER A 83 -11.27 14.72 6.80
C SER A 83 -11.16 13.52 5.85
N ALA A 84 -11.64 12.36 6.29
CA ALA A 84 -11.68 11.17 5.44
C ALA A 84 -12.64 11.32 4.25
N ASP A 85 -13.70 12.13 4.38
CA ASP A 85 -14.62 12.45 3.29
C ASP A 85 -13.92 13.30 2.21
N GLU A 86 -13.18 14.33 2.61
CA GLU A 86 -12.41 15.18 1.69
C GLU A 86 -11.30 14.39 0.98
N LEU A 87 -10.55 13.57 1.73
CA LEU A 87 -9.51 12.74 1.16
C LEU A 87 -10.08 11.70 0.17
N ALA A 88 -11.25 11.11 0.46
CA ALA A 88 -11.93 10.21 -0.46
C ALA A 88 -12.34 10.89 -1.77
N ALA A 89 -12.86 12.13 -1.69
CA ALA A 89 -13.25 12.91 -2.87
C ALA A 89 -12.03 13.29 -3.72
N ARG A 90 -10.95 13.79 -3.09
CA ARG A 90 -9.68 14.10 -3.77
C ARG A 90 -9.08 12.85 -4.42
N LEU A 91 -9.11 11.72 -3.71
CA LEU A 91 -8.60 10.45 -4.20
C LEU A 91 -9.41 9.92 -5.38
N ASP A 92 -10.73 10.03 -5.37
CA ASP A 92 -11.56 9.64 -6.52
C ASP A 92 -11.21 10.47 -7.77
N GLY A 93 -11.05 11.79 -7.60
CA GLY A 93 -10.59 12.68 -8.67
C GLY A 93 -9.22 12.29 -9.22
N PHE A 94 -8.26 12.00 -8.34
CA PHE A 94 -6.93 11.51 -8.72
C PHE A 94 -7.01 10.17 -9.46
N ILE A 95 -7.76 9.20 -8.95
CA ILE A 95 -7.92 7.88 -9.58
C ILE A 95 -8.46 8.04 -11.00
N ARG A 96 -9.49 8.85 -11.20
CA ARG A 96 -10.11 9.05 -12.53
C ARG A 96 -9.17 9.74 -13.53
N ARG A 97 -8.34 10.69 -13.07
CA ARG A 97 -7.44 11.45 -13.93
C ARG A 97 -6.13 10.72 -14.22
N GLU A 98 -5.55 10.07 -13.22
CA GLU A 98 -4.17 9.56 -13.30
C GLU A 98 -4.08 8.04 -13.38
N ILE A 99 -4.89 7.32 -12.58
CA ILE A 99 -4.82 5.86 -12.50
C ILE A 99 -5.64 5.21 -13.62
N ALA A 100 -6.91 5.60 -13.77
CA ALA A 100 -7.85 4.96 -14.68
C ALA A 100 -7.36 4.93 -16.14
N PRO A 101 -6.83 6.04 -16.70
CA PRO A 101 -6.33 6.04 -18.08
C PRO A 101 -5.08 5.17 -18.28
N ARG A 102 -4.31 4.93 -17.21
CA ARG A 102 -3.03 4.22 -17.23
C ARG A 102 -3.12 2.80 -16.64
N TRP A 103 -4.31 2.34 -16.26
CA TRP A 103 -4.49 1.15 -15.44
C TRP A 103 -3.90 -0.12 -16.04
N ALA A 104 -4.06 -0.34 -17.36
CA ALA A 104 -3.48 -1.51 -18.02
C ALA A 104 -1.96 -1.58 -17.80
N THR A 105 -1.28 -0.44 -17.91
CA THR A 105 0.15 -0.31 -17.60
C THR A 105 0.40 -0.52 -16.11
N LEU A 106 -0.29 0.20 -15.23
CA LEU A 106 -0.04 0.16 -13.77
C LEU A 106 -0.30 -1.22 -13.14
N SER A 107 -1.34 -1.92 -13.59
CA SER A 107 -1.74 -3.24 -13.09
C SER A 107 -0.87 -4.40 -13.60
N GLN A 108 0.03 -4.13 -14.54
CA GLN A 108 0.96 -5.10 -15.12
C GLN A 108 2.44 -4.71 -14.91
N SER A 109 2.72 -3.45 -14.58
CA SER A 109 4.09 -2.92 -14.46
C SER A 109 4.78 -3.38 -13.18
N ALA A 110 5.42 -4.55 -13.25
CA ALA A 110 6.49 -4.96 -12.34
C ALA A 110 7.89 -4.80 -12.98
N ALA A 111 7.98 -4.24 -14.19
CA ALA A 111 9.18 -4.20 -15.04
C ALA A 111 9.92 -2.84 -15.03
N GLU A 112 10.94 -2.69 -15.87
CA GLU A 112 11.94 -1.58 -15.92
C GLU A 112 11.40 -0.14 -15.79
N LYS A 113 10.18 0.15 -16.27
CA LYS A 113 9.56 1.48 -16.17
C LYS A 113 8.87 1.77 -14.83
N GLY A 114 8.79 0.77 -13.94
CA GLY A 114 8.12 0.85 -12.65
C GLY A 114 8.58 2.02 -11.76
N PRO A 115 9.89 2.27 -11.58
CA PRO A 115 10.38 3.38 -10.78
C PRO A 115 9.96 4.76 -11.30
N GLU A 116 10.03 4.98 -12.61
CA GLU A 116 9.62 6.24 -13.24
C GLU A 116 8.12 6.47 -13.08
N LEU A 117 7.30 5.45 -13.33
CA LEU A 117 5.85 5.50 -13.13
C LEU A 117 5.47 5.73 -11.66
N ALA A 118 6.17 5.09 -10.73
CA ALA A 118 5.98 5.30 -9.30
C ALA A 118 6.27 6.76 -8.94
N GLN A 119 7.42 7.29 -9.37
CA GLN A 119 7.80 8.67 -9.07
C GLN A 119 6.79 9.68 -9.62
N GLN A 120 6.36 9.50 -10.89
CA GLN A 120 5.33 10.35 -11.50
C GLN A 120 4.03 10.33 -10.69
N LEU A 121 3.55 9.14 -10.32
CA LEU A 121 2.31 9.00 -9.56
C LEU A 121 2.43 9.58 -8.15
N ILE A 122 3.57 9.45 -7.50
CA ILE A 122 3.80 10.03 -6.18
C ILE A 122 3.71 11.55 -6.24
N VAL A 123 4.35 12.19 -7.22
CA VAL A 123 4.28 13.65 -7.40
C VAL A 123 2.83 14.08 -7.66
N SER A 124 2.17 13.49 -8.67
CA SER A 124 0.79 13.84 -9.01
C SER A 124 -0.20 13.57 -7.87
N ALA A 125 0.03 12.52 -7.07
CA ALA A 125 -0.82 12.22 -5.92
C ALA A 125 -0.56 13.17 -4.74
N SER A 126 0.68 13.56 -4.47
CA SER A 126 0.97 14.55 -3.42
C SER A 126 0.29 15.89 -3.73
N ASP A 127 0.36 16.34 -4.98
CA ASP A 127 -0.35 17.55 -5.41
C ASP A 127 -1.87 17.40 -5.29
N ALA A 128 -2.43 16.30 -5.80
CA ALA A 128 -3.88 16.12 -5.85
C ALA A 128 -4.53 15.82 -4.49
N LEU A 129 -3.81 15.16 -3.58
CA LEU A 129 -4.34 14.72 -2.28
C LEU A 129 -4.05 15.75 -1.18
N PHE A 130 -2.85 16.34 -1.18
CA PHE A 130 -2.33 17.11 -0.05
C PHE A 130 -1.79 18.50 -0.46
N ASP A 131 -2.20 19.01 -1.62
CA ASP A 131 -1.84 20.34 -2.12
C ASP A 131 -0.32 20.58 -2.19
N GLY A 132 0.44 19.52 -2.53
CA GLY A 132 1.88 19.59 -2.78
C GLY A 132 2.73 19.66 -1.52
N SER A 133 2.21 19.23 -0.35
CA SER A 133 3.05 19.08 0.84
C SER A 133 4.22 18.13 0.57
N ASP A 134 5.41 18.49 1.04
CA ASP A 134 6.66 17.74 0.81
C ASP A 134 6.65 16.30 1.39
N GLU A 135 5.59 15.92 2.11
CA GLU A 135 5.50 14.62 2.75
C GLU A 135 5.05 13.51 1.78
N CYS A 136 6.03 12.94 1.09
CA CYS A 136 5.88 11.72 0.30
C CYS A 136 5.37 10.51 1.11
N ARG A 137 5.31 10.58 2.45
CA ARG A 137 4.97 9.47 3.35
C ARG A 137 3.50 9.07 3.29
N ALA A 138 2.58 10.03 3.42
CA ALA A 138 1.14 9.75 3.36
C ALA A 138 0.73 9.26 1.97
N THR A 139 1.21 9.96 0.93
CA THR A 139 0.98 9.59 -0.47
C THR A 139 1.50 8.19 -0.80
N SER A 140 2.75 7.87 -0.44
CA SER A 140 3.31 6.54 -0.70
C SER A 140 2.58 5.44 0.04
N GLN A 141 2.09 5.71 1.26
CA GLN A 141 1.30 4.75 2.02
C GLN A 141 -0.03 4.41 1.33
N ILE A 142 -0.72 5.38 0.73
CA ILE A 142 -1.95 5.17 -0.05
C ILE A 142 -1.64 4.42 -1.35
N LEU A 143 -0.66 4.91 -2.12
CA LEU A 143 -0.28 4.32 -3.41
C LEU A 143 0.26 2.90 -3.29
N PHE A 144 0.90 2.55 -2.17
CA PHE A 144 1.37 1.20 -1.89
C PHE A 144 0.24 0.15 -1.91
N TYR A 145 -0.96 0.53 -1.47
CA TYR A 145 -2.13 -0.34 -1.50
C TYR A 145 -2.97 -0.21 -2.78
N LEU A 146 -2.98 0.96 -3.44
CA LEU A 146 -3.71 1.15 -4.70
C LEU A 146 -2.99 0.56 -5.91
N CYS A 147 -1.68 0.73 -5.97
CA CYS A 147 -0.82 0.36 -7.09
C CYS A 147 0.25 -0.65 -6.66
N PRO A 148 -0.14 -1.84 -6.17
CA PRO A 148 0.75 -2.74 -5.44
C PRO A 148 1.87 -3.36 -6.29
N ARG A 149 1.83 -3.25 -7.62
CA ARG A 149 2.92 -3.70 -8.49
C ARG A 149 4.02 -2.66 -8.70
N LEU A 150 3.75 -1.39 -8.41
CA LEU A 150 4.78 -0.36 -8.50
C LEU A 150 5.76 -0.51 -7.33
N PRO A 151 7.05 -0.21 -7.53
CA PRO A 151 8.07 -0.34 -6.50
C PRO A 151 7.96 0.81 -5.48
N ILE A 152 6.85 0.89 -4.74
CA ILE A 152 6.59 1.94 -3.76
C ILE A 152 6.86 1.39 -2.35
N LEU A 153 7.68 2.09 -1.57
CA LEU A 153 7.88 1.86 -0.14
C LEU A 153 6.89 2.73 0.64
N PRO A 154 5.95 2.14 1.39
CA PRO A 154 5.01 2.92 2.20
C PRO A 154 5.74 3.65 3.33
N ASN A 155 5.26 4.87 3.63
CA ASN A 155 5.72 5.70 4.75
C ASN A 155 7.23 5.98 4.74
N HIS A 156 7.83 6.08 3.55
CA HIS A 156 9.26 6.31 3.37
C HIS A 156 9.53 7.68 2.70
N PRO A 157 10.54 8.46 3.12
CA PRO A 157 10.85 9.75 2.51
C PRO A 157 11.35 9.63 1.06
N GLN A 158 11.97 8.48 0.73
CA GLN A 158 12.32 8.09 -0.63
C GLN A 158 11.42 6.91 -1.04
N PRO A 159 10.19 7.17 -1.47
CA PRO A 159 9.16 6.14 -1.59
C PRO A 159 9.35 5.21 -2.79
N VAL A 160 10.33 5.42 -3.67
CA VAL A 160 10.62 4.51 -4.78
C VAL A 160 11.69 3.50 -4.34
N ALA A 161 11.31 2.24 -4.27
CA ALA A 161 12.20 1.14 -3.93
C ALA A 161 13.23 0.93 -5.05
N GLN A 162 14.50 0.77 -4.68
CA GLN A 162 15.56 0.42 -5.62
C GLN A 162 15.58 -1.09 -5.83
N ALA A 163 15.64 -1.52 -7.09
CA ALA A 163 15.61 -2.94 -7.44
C ALA A 163 16.77 -3.73 -6.81
N ASP A 164 17.96 -3.13 -6.71
CA ASP A 164 19.14 -3.79 -6.14
C ASP A 164 18.98 -4.06 -4.65
N LEU A 165 18.43 -3.09 -3.90
CA LEU A 165 18.12 -3.27 -2.49
C LEU A 165 17.15 -4.44 -2.26
N LEU A 166 16.14 -4.60 -3.11
CA LEU A 166 15.18 -5.69 -3.00
C LEU A 166 15.78 -7.06 -3.35
N ARG A 167 16.78 -7.11 -4.24
CA ARG A 167 17.52 -8.33 -4.60
C ARG A 167 18.44 -8.81 -3.48
N GLU A 168 18.91 -7.90 -2.65
CA GLU A 168 19.76 -8.20 -1.49
C GLU A 168 18.96 -8.73 -0.28
N LEU A 169 17.63 -8.58 -0.28
CA LEU A 169 16.80 -9.07 0.82
C LEU A 169 16.77 -10.61 0.87
N PRO A 170 16.72 -11.20 2.07
CA PRO A 170 16.52 -12.63 2.22
C PRO A 170 15.15 -13.05 1.66
N ILE A 171 15.05 -14.31 1.25
CA ILE A 171 13.78 -14.86 0.78
C ILE A 171 12.83 -15.02 1.97
N PHE A 172 11.77 -14.22 1.98
CA PHE A 172 10.74 -14.28 3.00
C PHE A 172 9.67 -15.33 2.69
N ALA A 173 9.24 -16.06 3.72
CA ALA A 173 8.04 -16.87 3.63
C ALA A 173 6.82 -15.97 3.35
N ARG A 174 6.19 -16.16 2.19
CA ARG A 174 5.02 -15.38 1.77
C ARG A 174 3.76 -15.78 2.57
N PRO A 175 2.82 -14.86 2.79
CA PRO A 175 1.53 -15.20 3.38
C PRO A 175 0.75 -16.19 2.52
N GLN A 176 -0.02 -17.08 3.17
CA GLN A 176 -0.76 -18.17 2.51
C GLN A 176 -2.29 -18.06 2.64
N SER A 177 -2.79 -17.20 3.54
CA SER A 177 -4.22 -16.97 3.75
C SER A 177 -4.63 -15.65 3.12
N PHE A 178 -5.74 -15.62 2.40
CA PHE A 178 -6.20 -14.47 1.62
C PHE A 178 -7.66 -14.17 1.96
N ALA A 179 -8.00 -12.89 2.08
CA ALA A 179 -9.34 -12.43 2.39
C ALA A 179 -10.24 -12.41 1.15
N GLY A 180 -11.56 -12.38 1.40
CA GLY A 180 -12.59 -12.27 0.37
C GLY A 180 -13.12 -13.61 -0.13
N ASP A 181 -13.93 -13.56 -1.19
CA ASP A 181 -14.42 -14.74 -1.91
C ASP A 181 -13.31 -15.42 -2.73
N ALA A 182 -13.62 -16.55 -3.38
CA ALA A 182 -12.65 -17.33 -4.13
C ALA A 182 -11.94 -16.52 -5.25
N GLN A 183 -12.65 -15.64 -5.95
CA GLN A 183 -12.06 -14.82 -7.02
C GLN A 183 -11.14 -13.75 -6.43
N GLN A 184 -11.57 -13.11 -5.35
CA GLN A 184 -10.79 -12.11 -4.62
C GLN A 184 -9.51 -12.71 -4.01
N GLN A 185 -9.61 -13.92 -3.45
CA GLN A 185 -8.47 -14.65 -2.93
C GLN A 185 -7.44 -14.97 -4.01
N VAL A 186 -7.89 -15.41 -5.19
CA VAL A 186 -7.02 -15.66 -6.35
C VAL A 186 -6.32 -14.38 -6.80
N LEU A 187 -7.05 -13.26 -6.89
CA LEU A 187 -6.48 -11.97 -7.27
C LEU A 187 -5.35 -11.54 -6.33
N ILE A 188 -5.59 -11.55 -5.02
CA ILE A 188 -4.58 -11.10 -4.05
C ILE A 188 -3.42 -12.10 -3.96
N ARG A 189 -3.69 -13.41 -4.06
CA ARG A 189 -2.64 -14.44 -4.12
C ARG A 189 -1.72 -14.22 -5.31
N GLN A 190 -2.28 -14.09 -6.51
CA GLN A 190 -1.49 -13.86 -7.73
C GLN A 190 -0.66 -12.58 -7.62
N LEU A 191 -1.22 -11.51 -7.06
CA LEU A 191 -0.50 -10.27 -6.81
C LEU A 191 0.71 -10.50 -5.90
N ILE A 192 0.53 -11.15 -4.75
CA ILE A 192 1.62 -11.42 -3.79
C ILE A 192 2.66 -12.37 -4.35
N GLU A 193 2.26 -13.34 -5.18
CA GLU A 193 3.17 -14.32 -5.75
C GLU A 193 4.01 -13.76 -6.92
N SER A 194 3.43 -12.84 -7.69
CA SER A 194 4.04 -12.27 -8.91
C SER A 194 4.60 -10.86 -8.73
N SER A 195 4.74 -10.37 -7.50
CA SER A 195 5.30 -9.05 -7.21
C SER A 195 6.24 -9.05 -6.01
N ASP A 196 6.90 -7.92 -5.83
CA ASP A 196 7.78 -7.57 -4.72
C ASP A 196 7.05 -6.88 -3.55
N TRP A 197 5.71 -6.87 -3.57
CA TRP A 197 4.89 -6.19 -2.55
C TRP A 197 5.24 -6.64 -1.13
N TRP A 198 5.39 -7.95 -0.92
CA TRP A 198 5.71 -8.51 0.40
C TRP A 198 7.12 -8.11 0.89
N PRO A 199 8.20 -8.29 0.11
CA PRO A 199 9.52 -7.73 0.46
C PRO A 199 9.49 -6.23 0.79
N ARG A 200 8.78 -5.41 -0.01
CA ARG A 200 8.65 -3.97 0.25
C ARG A 200 7.93 -3.68 1.57
N ARG A 201 6.90 -4.45 1.90
CA ARG A 201 6.19 -4.35 3.20
C ARG A 201 7.12 -4.61 4.38
N VAL A 202 7.97 -5.63 4.28
CA VAL A 202 8.97 -6.00 5.30
C VAL A 202 10.03 -4.92 5.42
N LEU A 203 10.57 -4.46 4.29
CA LEU A 203 11.60 -3.43 4.24
C LEU A 203 11.12 -2.11 4.85
N SER A 204 9.92 -1.66 4.52
CA SER A 204 9.34 -0.45 5.13
C SER A 204 9.15 -0.58 6.64
N ALA A 205 8.72 -1.76 7.13
CA ALA A 205 8.60 -2.00 8.57
C ALA A 205 9.97 -1.97 9.28
N TRP A 206 11.01 -2.51 8.64
CA TRP A 206 12.37 -2.43 9.16
C TRP A 206 12.88 -0.99 9.22
N HIS A 207 12.69 -0.20 8.16
CA HIS A 207 13.07 1.22 8.17
C HIS A 207 12.39 2.01 9.28
N LEU A 208 11.08 1.78 9.49
CA LEU A 208 10.35 2.41 10.58
C LEU A 208 10.90 1.99 11.94
N HIS A 209 11.17 0.71 12.13
CA HIS A 209 11.76 0.20 13.37
C HIS A 209 13.13 0.83 13.65
N ALA A 210 14.01 0.87 12.65
CA ALA A 210 15.35 1.46 12.76
C ALA A 210 15.33 2.97 13.05
N GLN A 211 14.32 3.70 12.58
CA GLN A 211 14.12 5.13 12.90
C GLN A 211 13.63 5.35 14.33
N THR A 212 12.91 4.38 14.91
CA THR A 212 12.36 4.45 16.27
C THR A 212 13.25 3.82 17.35
N ALA A 213 14.26 3.04 16.96
CA ALA A 213 15.20 2.44 17.90
C ALA A 213 16.11 3.54 18.48
N PRO A 214 16.30 3.60 19.82
CA PRO A 214 17.22 4.56 20.41
C PRO A 214 18.63 4.32 19.85
N MET A 215 19.29 5.38 19.39
CA MET A 215 20.71 5.33 19.05
C MET A 215 21.47 4.75 20.25
N PRO A 216 22.33 3.73 20.05
CA PRO A 216 23.26 3.35 21.11
C PRO A 216 24.15 4.57 21.40
N ALA A 217 24.22 4.95 22.67
CA ALA A 217 25.10 5.99 23.18
C ALA A 217 26.57 5.60 23.03
#